data_AF-A0A7L2Q7A9-F1
#
_entry.id   AF-A0A7L2Q7A9-F1
#
_cell.length_a   1.000
_cell.length_b   1.000
_cell.length_c   1.000
_cell.angle_alpha   90.00
_cell.angle_beta   90.00
_cell.angle_gamma   90.00
#
_symmetry.space_group_name_H-M   'P 1'
#
loop_
_entity.id
_entity.type
_entity.pdbx_description
1 polymer ?
#
loop_
_entity_poly.entity_id
_entity_poly.type
_entity_poly.pdbx_seq_one_letter_code
_entity_poly.pdbx_strand_id
1 'polypeptide(L)'
;RIPLWGGVLITIADTFVFLFLDKYGLRKLEAFFGLLITIMALTFGYEYITVKPNQEKLLQGLFIPYCQDCGTPQLEQAVGIVGAVIMPHNMYLHSALVKSRQVNRADKREVREANKYFFIESCIALFVSFIINIFVVTVFAEAFFNKTNANVSQVCANSSSPHSSLFPNNSEALEVDIYKGGVVLGCYFGPAALYIWAIGILAAGQSSTMTGTYSGQFVMEVTRCSSPLTPSLLWVLYSLLPGILIIYSSLLTPSLLWVLYSLLPGPQEGQSHPSPSPCSALSLSQLPFALIPVLTFTSLPSVMHDFANGLFWRVAGSLLILLICCINMYFVVAYVMSLHSLALYIGAALLSVVYLSFVAYLTWLCLIALGASFLACGSTVSVTRTLHLEQ
;
A
#
# COMPACT_ATOMS: atom_id res chain seq x y z
N ARG A 1 -29.86 4.06 -6.04
CA ARG A 1 -28.76 3.07 -6.10
C ARG A 1 -27.87 3.45 -7.27
N ILE A 2 -26.58 3.69 -7.05
CA ILE A 2 -25.63 3.96 -8.15
C ILE A 2 -25.08 2.59 -8.58
N PRO A 3 -25.15 2.22 -9.88
CA PRO A 3 -24.57 0.96 -10.35
C PRO A 3 -23.04 1.01 -10.26
N LEU A 4 -22.38 -0.16 -10.15
CA LEU A 4 -20.92 -0.25 -10.03
C LEU A 4 -20.18 0.54 -11.13
N TRP A 5 -20.63 0.44 -12.39
CA TRP A 5 -20.06 1.20 -13.50
C TRP A 5 -20.23 2.73 -13.35
N GLY A 6 -21.35 3.17 -12.76
CA GLY A 6 -21.54 4.58 -12.40
C GLY A 6 -20.61 5.04 -11.29
N GLY A 7 -20.32 4.18 -10.31
CA GLY A 7 -19.30 4.41 -9.30
C GLY A 7 -17.91 4.61 -9.90
N VAL A 8 -17.52 3.77 -10.85
CA VAL A 8 -16.24 3.89 -11.59
C VAL A 8 -16.16 5.25 -12.30
N LEU A 9 -17.22 5.69 -12.97
CA LEU A 9 -17.24 7.01 -13.63
C LEU A 9 -17.11 8.17 -12.63
N ILE A 10 -17.70 8.07 -11.45
CA ILE A 10 -17.54 9.09 -10.40
C ILE A 10 -16.09 9.14 -9.92
N THR A 11 -15.45 8.00 -9.67
CA THR A 11 -14.04 7.97 -9.26
C THR A 11 -13.11 8.60 -10.30
N ILE A 12 -13.45 8.46 -11.59
CA ILE A 12 -12.76 9.13 -12.70
C ILE A 12 -12.96 10.65 -12.65
N ALA A 13 -14.18 11.12 -12.41
CA ALA A 13 -14.42 12.54 -12.25
C ALA A 13 -13.67 13.13 -11.05
N ASP A 14 -13.63 12.40 -9.93
CA ASP A 14 -12.94 12.81 -8.70
C ASP A 14 -11.43 13.00 -8.94
N THR A 15 -10.79 12.11 -9.69
CA THR A 15 -9.38 12.27 -10.09
C THR A 15 -9.12 13.57 -10.86
N PHE A 16 -10.03 14.01 -11.73
CA PHE A 16 -9.90 15.31 -12.41
C PHE A 16 -10.04 16.48 -11.45
N VAL A 17 -10.94 16.38 -10.47
CA VAL A 17 -11.08 17.38 -9.40
C VAL A 17 -9.78 17.51 -8.60
N PHE A 18 -9.10 16.39 -8.30
CA PHE A 18 -7.83 16.44 -7.56
C PHE A 18 -6.67 17.02 -8.35
N LEU A 19 -6.58 16.72 -9.65
CA LEU A 19 -5.60 17.37 -10.53
C LEU A 19 -5.80 18.89 -10.58
N PHE A 20 -7.05 19.34 -10.51
CA PHE A 20 -7.35 20.76 -10.41
C PHE A 20 -6.95 21.35 -9.05
N LEU A 21 -7.10 20.58 -7.96
CA LEU A 21 -6.67 20.94 -6.61
C LEU A 21 -5.15 21.04 -6.44
N ASP A 22 -4.35 20.29 -7.20
CA ASP A 22 -2.87 20.42 -7.18
C ASP A 22 -2.43 21.86 -7.49
N LYS A 23 -3.17 22.53 -8.38
CA LYS A 23 -2.92 23.93 -8.75
C LYS A 23 -3.11 24.93 -7.59
N TYR A 24 -3.79 24.54 -6.51
CA TYR A 24 -4.07 25.37 -5.33
C TYR A 24 -3.00 25.31 -4.24
N GLY A 25 -1.96 24.49 -4.42
CA GLY A 25 -0.74 24.48 -3.61
C GLY A 25 -0.73 23.46 -2.46
N LEU A 26 0.48 22.96 -2.16
CA LEU A 26 0.76 21.84 -1.23
C LEU A 26 0.13 21.98 0.17
N ARG A 27 0.13 23.17 0.77
CA ARG A 27 -0.40 23.37 2.14
C ARG A 27 -1.90 23.09 2.25
N LYS A 28 -2.68 23.46 1.23
CA LYS A 28 -4.13 23.20 1.22
C LYS A 28 -4.42 21.71 1.06
N LEU A 29 -3.54 21.02 0.35
CA LEU A 29 -3.66 19.61 0.10
C LEU A 29 -3.28 18.75 1.31
N GLU A 30 -2.22 19.12 2.03
CA GLU A 30 -1.89 18.51 3.34
C GLU A 30 -3.06 18.66 4.33
N ALA A 31 -3.70 19.84 4.37
CA ALA A 31 -4.88 20.05 5.21
C ALA A 31 -6.07 19.17 4.78
N PHE A 32 -6.24 18.94 3.46
CA PHE A 32 -7.26 18.05 2.94
C PHE A 32 -6.98 16.58 3.27
N PHE A 33 -5.73 16.12 3.20
CA PHE A 33 -5.34 14.80 3.72
C PHE A 33 -5.65 14.65 5.21
N GLY A 34 -5.31 15.66 6.01
CA GLY A 34 -5.65 15.69 7.43
C GLY A 34 -7.15 15.56 7.67
N LEU A 35 -7.97 16.22 6.86
CA LEU A 35 -9.44 16.11 6.91
C LEU A 35 -9.92 14.70 6.58
N LEU A 36 -9.43 14.07 5.51
CA LEU A 36 -9.81 12.70 5.16
C LEU A 36 -9.40 11.69 6.24
N ILE A 37 -8.18 11.82 6.79
CA ILE A 37 -7.70 10.96 7.89
C ILE A 37 -8.56 11.15 9.14
N THR A 38 -8.96 12.39 9.44
CA THR A 38 -9.86 12.68 10.55
C THR A 38 -11.23 12.05 10.35
N ILE A 39 -11.79 12.12 9.13
CA ILE A 39 -13.05 11.45 8.80
C ILE A 39 -12.92 9.94 9.01
N MET A 40 -11.87 9.31 8.49
CA MET A 40 -11.62 7.87 8.68
C MET A 40 -11.47 7.50 10.16
N ALA A 41 -10.72 8.29 10.94
CA ALA A 41 -10.55 8.06 12.37
C ALA A 41 -11.87 8.16 13.14
N LEU A 42 -12.73 9.13 12.79
CA LEU A 42 -14.02 9.31 13.44
C LEU A 42 -15.03 8.23 13.03
N THR A 43 -15.12 7.87 11.75
CA THR A 43 -16.07 6.86 11.27
C THR A 43 -15.69 5.47 11.78
N PHE A 44 -14.46 5.03 11.58
CA PHE A 44 -14.01 3.72 12.06
C PHE A 44 -13.90 3.67 13.59
N GLY A 45 -13.58 4.79 14.24
CA GLY A 45 -13.64 4.91 15.70
C GLY A 45 -15.08 4.78 16.24
N TYR A 46 -16.06 5.36 15.56
CA TYR A 46 -17.47 5.20 15.92
C TYR A 46 -17.93 3.74 15.79
N GLU A 47 -17.56 3.07 14.69
CA GLU A 47 -17.83 1.63 14.50
C GLU A 47 -17.24 0.81 15.65
N TYR A 48 -15.98 1.05 15.99
CA TYR A 48 -15.29 0.36 17.07
C TYR A 48 -16.01 0.50 18.43
N ILE A 49 -16.44 1.73 18.76
CA ILE A 49 -17.16 2.00 20.02
C ILE A 49 -18.56 1.37 20.02
N THR A 50 -19.22 1.33 18.86
CA THR A 50 -20.57 0.75 18.72
C THR A 50 -20.55 -0.77 18.82
N VAL A 51 -19.56 -1.40 18.19
CA VAL A 51 -19.38 -2.86 18.17
C VAL A 51 -18.95 -3.40 19.54
N LYS A 52 -18.28 -2.59 20.36
CA LYS A 52 -17.79 -2.95 21.71
C LYS A 52 -17.04 -4.29 21.73
N PRO A 53 -15.98 -4.45 20.94
CA PRO A 53 -15.21 -5.69 20.93
C PRO A 53 -14.56 -5.96 22.28
N ASN A 54 -14.29 -7.24 22.57
CA ASN A 54 -13.62 -7.64 23.81
C ASN A 54 -12.18 -7.09 23.88
N GLN A 55 -11.95 -6.11 24.75
CA GLN A 55 -10.68 -5.40 24.91
C GLN A 55 -9.56 -6.31 25.42
N GLU A 56 -9.89 -7.33 26.23
CA GLU A 56 -8.89 -8.25 26.78
C GLU A 56 -8.25 -9.08 25.67
N LYS A 57 -9.09 -9.67 24.79
CA LYS A 57 -8.62 -10.44 23.63
C LYS A 57 -7.83 -9.57 22.65
N LEU A 58 -8.26 -8.31 22.47
CA LEU A 58 -7.55 -7.36 21.62
C LEU A 58 -6.13 -7.06 22.16
N LEU A 59 -6.01 -6.77 23.45
CA LEU A 59 -4.71 -6.48 24.07
C LEU A 59 -3.80 -7.71 24.04
N GLN A 60 -4.34 -8.91 24.27
CA GLN A 60 -3.59 -10.15 24.12
C GLN A 60 -3.06 -10.32 22.69
N GLY A 61 -3.90 -10.12 21.68
CA GLY A 61 -3.50 -10.21 20.27
C GLY A 61 -2.51 -9.13 19.82
N LEU A 62 -2.51 -7.95 20.47
CA LEU A 62 -1.60 -6.85 20.14
C LEU A 62 -0.17 -7.09 20.65
N PHE A 63 -0.02 -7.63 21.86
CA PHE A 63 1.29 -7.79 22.50
C PHE A 63 1.88 -9.20 22.37
N ILE A 64 1.05 -10.21 22.10
CA ILE A 64 1.47 -11.61 22.05
C ILE A 64 1.30 -12.12 20.61
N PRO A 65 2.39 -12.27 19.84
CA PRO A 65 2.34 -12.85 18.50
C PRO A 65 2.18 -14.37 18.62
N TYR A 66 0.96 -14.83 18.84
CA TYR A 66 0.62 -16.24 19.01
C TYR A 66 -0.56 -16.64 18.15
N CYS A 67 -0.48 -17.81 17.53
CA CYS A 67 -1.57 -18.41 16.78
C CYS A 67 -1.63 -19.91 17.05
N GLN A 68 -2.78 -20.39 17.54
CA GLN A 68 -3.09 -21.81 17.62
C GLN A 68 -3.61 -22.26 16.26
N ASP A 69 -3.00 -23.32 15.71
CA ASP A 69 -3.42 -23.96 14.45
C ASP A 69 -3.35 -23.06 13.20
N CYS A 70 -2.43 -22.09 13.16
CA CYS A 70 -2.14 -21.35 11.93
C CYS A 70 -1.52 -22.27 10.87
N GLY A 71 -2.21 -22.41 9.74
CA GLY A 71 -1.68 -23.04 8.52
C GLY A 71 -0.99 -22.03 7.60
N THR A 72 -0.65 -22.50 6.40
CA THR A 72 -0.10 -21.66 5.32
C THR A 72 -0.99 -20.46 4.93
N PRO A 73 -2.34 -20.56 4.85
CA PRO A 73 -3.14 -19.42 4.36
C PRO A 73 -3.20 -18.26 5.37
N GLN A 74 -3.21 -18.54 6.68
CA GLN A 74 -3.17 -17.50 7.71
C GLN A 74 -1.83 -16.77 7.71
N LEU A 75 -0.73 -17.50 7.52
CA LEU A 75 0.61 -16.91 7.42
C LEU A 75 0.72 -16.04 6.17
N GLU A 76 0.20 -16.49 5.02
CA GLU A 76 0.15 -15.72 3.79
C GLU A 76 -0.65 -14.42 3.96
N GLN A 77 -1.79 -14.46 4.67
CA GLN A 77 -2.57 -13.27 4.98
C GLN A 77 -1.83 -12.31 5.92
N ALA A 78 -1.19 -12.82 6.97
CA ALA A 78 -0.40 -12.01 7.90
C ALA A 78 0.75 -11.28 7.18
N VAL A 79 1.43 -11.99 6.28
CA VAL A 79 2.48 -11.41 5.44
C VAL A 79 1.92 -10.43 4.42
N GLY A 80 0.75 -10.72 3.85
CA GLY A 80 0.01 -9.80 2.98
C GLY A 80 -0.30 -8.46 3.68
N ILE A 81 -0.65 -8.48 4.97
CA ILE A 81 -0.85 -7.27 5.77
C ILE A 81 0.45 -6.48 5.90
N VAL A 82 1.59 -7.12 6.16
CA VAL A 82 2.89 -6.43 6.23
C VAL A 82 3.20 -5.71 4.92
N GLY A 83 2.98 -6.36 3.78
CA GLY A 83 3.15 -5.75 2.46
C GLY A 83 2.15 -4.66 2.10
N ALA A 84 0.92 -4.74 2.64
CA ALA A 84 -0.08 -3.71 2.47
C ALA A 84 0.22 -2.45 3.33
N VAL A 85 0.83 -2.64 4.50
CA VAL A 85 1.20 -1.54 5.41
C VAL A 85 2.46 -0.81 4.93
N ILE A 86 3.49 -1.56 4.53
CA ILE A 86 4.72 -0.98 3.99
C ILE A 86 4.48 -0.76 2.51
N MET A 87 4.28 0.50 2.10
CA MET A 87 3.92 0.82 0.73
C MET A 87 5.02 1.63 0.05
N PRO A 88 5.63 1.14 -1.05
CA PRO A 88 6.85 1.73 -1.60
C PRO A 88 6.62 3.15 -2.14
N HIS A 89 5.45 3.43 -2.69
CA HIS A 89 5.12 4.76 -3.19
C HIS A 89 5.01 5.81 -2.08
N ASN A 90 4.67 5.42 -0.85
CA ASN A 90 4.70 6.32 0.30
C ASN A 90 6.13 6.73 0.68
N MET A 91 7.13 5.86 0.46
CA MET A 91 8.53 6.22 0.70
C MET A 91 9.01 7.32 -0.26
N TYR A 92 8.65 7.22 -1.55
CA TYR A 92 8.96 8.24 -2.55
C TYR A 92 8.20 9.54 -2.27
N LEU A 93 6.90 9.44 -1.97
CA LEU A 93 6.06 10.58 -1.64
C LEU A 93 6.60 11.35 -0.42
N HIS A 94 6.90 10.64 0.67
CA HIS A 94 7.42 11.27 1.88
C HIS A 94 8.78 11.94 1.65
N SER A 95 9.66 11.29 0.88
CA SER A 95 10.97 11.86 0.51
C SER A 95 10.84 13.14 -0.33
N ALA A 96 9.78 13.26 -1.13
CA ALA A 96 9.48 14.47 -1.90
C ALA A 96 8.82 15.56 -1.04
N LEU A 97 7.88 15.20 -0.16
CA LEU A 97 7.18 16.14 0.72
C LEU A 97 8.13 16.83 1.70
N VAL A 98 9.15 16.14 2.19
CA VAL A 98 10.20 16.73 3.03
C VAL A 98 10.92 17.89 2.33
N LYS A 99 11.07 17.84 0.99
CA LYS A 99 11.68 18.93 0.21
C LYS A 99 10.78 20.16 0.04
N SER A 100 9.49 20.06 0.35
CA SER A 100 8.56 21.19 0.26
C SER A 100 8.80 22.25 1.35
N ARG A 101 9.43 21.86 2.47
CA ARG A 101 9.78 22.76 3.56
C ARG A 101 11.14 23.39 3.28
N GLN A 102 11.22 24.71 3.45
CA GLN A 102 12.48 25.44 3.29
C GLN A 102 13.34 25.23 4.54
N VAL A 103 14.50 24.59 4.37
CA VAL A 103 15.48 24.33 5.43
C VAL A 103 16.84 24.77 4.91
N ASN A 104 17.60 25.55 5.69
CA ASN A 104 18.95 25.91 5.30
C ASN A 104 19.88 24.69 5.43
N ARG A 105 20.23 24.09 4.30
CA ARG A 105 21.10 22.89 4.27
C ARG A 105 22.55 23.18 4.63
N ALA A 106 22.95 24.46 4.69
CA ALA A 106 24.29 24.85 5.12
C ALA A 106 24.45 24.80 6.64
N ASP A 107 23.37 24.99 7.41
CA ASP A 107 23.41 24.88 8.88
C ASP A 107 23.00 23.48 9.34
N LYS A 108 23.96 22.75 9.93
CA LYS A 108 23.74 21.41 10.48
C LYS A 108 22.71 21.41 11.62
N ARG A 109 22.56 22.51 12.35
CA ARG A 109 21.58 22.62 13.45
C ARG A 109 20.15 22.63 12.91
N GLU A 110 19.89 23.44 11.88
CA GLU A 110 18.57 23.50 11.24
C GLU A 110 18.19 22.16 10.61
N VAL A 111 19.13 21.47 9.93
CA VAL A 111 18.88 20.14 9.35
C VAL A 111 18.53 19.12 10.45
N ARG A 112 19.22 19.17 11.60
CA ARG A 112 18.94 18.28 12.73
C ARG A 112 17.57 18.55 13.35
N GLU A 113 17.20 19.82 13.49
CA GLU A 113 15.89 20.22 13.99
C GLU A 113 14.77 19.82 13.02
N ALA A 114 14.95 20.06 11.72
CA ALA A 114 14.01 19.61 10.69
C ALA A 114 13.82 18.09 10.72
N ASN A 115 14.91 17.31 10.79
CA ASN A 115 14.84 15.85 10.91
C ASN A 115 14.05 15.39 12.15
N LYS A 116 14.17 16.11 13.28
CA LYS A 116 13.40 15.80 14.49
C LYS A 116 11.91 16.05 14.27
N TYR A 117 11.52 17.18 13.67
CA TYR A 117 10.11 17.46 13.40
C TYR A 117 9.52 16.48 12.37
N PHE A 118 10.23 16.18 11.30
CA PHE A 118 9.79 15.19 10.32
C PHE A 118 9.63 13.80 10.95
N PHE A 119 10.54 13.40 11.83
CA PHE A 119 10.41 12.14 12.57
C PHE A 119 9.14 12.12 13.43
N ILE A 120 8.87 13.18 14.17
CA ILE A 120 7.66 13.30 15.01
C ILE A 120 6.39 13.27 14.14
N GLU A 121 6.38 14.02 13.04
CA GLU A 121 5.26 14.07 12.09
C GLU A 121 4.96 12.68 11.51
N SER A 122 5.98 11.98 11.00
CA SER A 122 5.82 10.61 10.48
C SER A 122 5.36 9.64 11.58
N CYS A 123 5.91 9.73 12.80
CA CYS A 123 5.52 8.87 13.91
C CYS A 123 4.05 9.06 14.30
N ILE A 124 3.57 10.30 14.39
CA ILE A 124 2.17 10.59 14.71
C ILE A 124 1.25 10.07 13.60
N ALA A 125 1.59 10.32 12.33
CA ALA A 125 0.79 9.87 11.19
C ALA A 125 0.69 8.34 11.14
N LEU A 126 1.80 7.63 11.31
CA LEU A 126 1.82 6.16 11.35
C LEU A 126 1.10 5.60 12.57
N PHE A 127 1.18 6.27 13.72
CA PHE A 127 0.45 5.86 14.93
C PHE A 127 -1.06 6.00 14.77
N VAL A 128 -1.55 7.09 14.16
CA VAL A 128 -2.97 7.25 13.83
C VAL A 128 -3.42 6.19 12.83
N SER A 129 -2.62 5.91 11.79
CA SER A 129 -2.91 4.84 10.84
C SER A 129 -2.97 3.46 11.51
N PHE A 130 -2.07 3.17 12.45
CA PHE A 130 -2.08 1.95 13.24
C PHE A 130 -3.37 1.81 14.06
N ILE A 131 -3.83 2.88 14.73
CA ILE A 131 -5.11 2.88 15.47
C ILE A 131 -6.28 2.60 14.54
N ILE A 132 -6.34 3.25 13.38
CA ILE A 132 -7.40 3.03 12.38
C ILE A 132 -7.42 1.57 11.93
N ASN A 133 -6.25 1.00 11.63
CA ASN A 133 -6.14 -0.39 11.22
C ASN A 133 -6.61 -1.35 12.32
N ILE A 134 -6.28 -1.07 13.60
CA ILE A 134 -6.80 -1.83 14.73
C ILE A 134 -8.33 -1.75 14.78
N PHE A 135 -8.93 -0.57 14.62
CA PHE A 135 -10.37 -0.42 14.65
C PHE A 135 -11.05 -1.26 13.57
N VAL A 136 -10.58 -1.16 12.32
CA VAL A 136 -11.14 -1.92 11.20
C VAL A 136 -10.98 -3.42 11.42
N VAL A 137 -9.77 -3.91 11.72
CA VAL A 137 -9.52 -5.35 11.92
C VAL A 137 -10.36 -5.90 13.08
N THR A 138 -10.49 -5.16 14.17
CA THR A 138 -11.25 -5.63 15.35
C THR A 138 -12.76 -5.66 15.09
N VAL A 139 -13.29 -4.63 14.42
CA VAL A 139 -14.71 -4.58 14.03
C VAL A 139 -15.06 -5.75 13.11
N PHE A 140 -14.19 -6.05 12.14
CA PHE A 140 -14.40 -7.20 11.24
C PHE A 140 -14.21 -8.53 11.95
N ALA A 141 -13.25 -8.64 12.87
CA ALA A 141 -13.11 -9.84 13.67
C ALA A 141 -14.39 -10.12 14.46
N GLU A 142 -14.97 -9.14 15.16
CA GLU A 142 -16.20 -9.36 15.93
C GLU A 142 -17.41 -9.69 15.03
N ALA A 143 -17.51 -9.03 13.87
CA ALA A 143 -18.64 -9.22 12.96
C ALA A 143 -18.61 -10.56 12.20
N PHE A 144 -17.43 -11.04 11.81
CA PHE A 144 -17.27 -12.17 10.88
C PHE A 144 -16.68 -13.43 11.53
N PHE A 145 -15.95 -13.32 12.64
CA PHE A 145 -15.21 -14.45 13.20
C PHE A 145 -16.16 -15.54 13.71
N ASN A 146 -15.98 -16.76 13.19
CA ASN A 146 -16.77 -17.95 13.51
C ASN A 146 -18.29 -17.80 13.23
N LYS A 147 -18.66 -17.00 12.21
CA LYS A 147 -20.05 -16.85 11.74
C LYS A 147 -20.26 -17.51 10.38
N THR A 148 -21.41 -18.15 10.19
CA THR A 148 -21.84 -18.76 8.92
C THR A 148 -22.89 -17.89 8.22
N ASN A 149 -23.06 -18.08 6.90
CA ASN A 149 -24.05 -17.33 6.10
C ASN A 149 -25.48 -17.44 6.65
N ALA A 150 -25.87 -18.62 7.15
CA ALA A 150 -27.16 -18.84 7.79
C ALA A 150 -27.38 -17.97 9.04
N ASN A 151 -26.35 -17.74 9.86
CA ASN A 151 -26.48 -16.94 11.08
C ASN A 151 -26.66 -15.45 10.75
N VAL A 152 -25.89 -14.95 9.79
CA VAL A 152 -25.96 -13.56 9.33
C VAL A 152 -27.28 -13.28 8.61
N SER A 153 -27.75 -14.20 7.77
CA SER A 153 -29.02 -14.03 7.05
C SER A 153 -30.23 -13.94 7.99
N GLN A 154 -30.25 -14.73 9.07
CA GLN A 154 -31.28 -14.66 10.11
C GLN A 154 -31.29 -13.30 10.83
N VAL A 155 -30.12 -12.78 11.20
CA VAL A 155 -30.01 -11.46 11.84
C VAL A 155 -30.47 -10.35 10.87
N CYS A 156 -30.03 -10.41 9.62
CA CYS A 156 -30.44 -9.45 8.60
C CYS A 156 -31.95 -9.49 8.29
N ALA A 157 -32.59 -10.66 8.36
CA ALA A 157 -34.02 -10.83 8.16
C ALA A 157 -34.83 -10.23 9.32
N ASN A 158 -34.40 -10.47 10.57
CA ASN A 158 -35.04 -9.89 11.76
C ASN A 158 -34.95 -8.36 11.79
N SER A 159 -33.81 -7.80 11.35
CA SER A 159 -33.60 -6.36 11.25
C SER A 159 -34.32 -5.69 10.06
N SER A 160 -35.14 -6.42 9.30
CA SER A 160 -35.89 -5.91 8.12
C SER A 160 -35.01 -5.21 7.07
N SER A 161 -33.76 -5.65 6.93
CA SER A 161 -32.82 -5.03 6.01
C SER A 161 -33.17 -5.36 4.54
N PRO A 162 -33.14 -4.40 3.61
CA PRO A 162 -33.46 -4.62 2.19
C PRO A 162 -32.37 -5.43 1.43
N HIS A 163 -31.37 -5.92 2.15
CA HIS A 163 -30.17 -6.58 1.63
C HIS A 163 -30.02 -8.04 2.11
N SER A 164 -31.04 -8.60 2.77
CA SER A 164 -31.04 -9.99 3.26
C SER A 164 -30.83 -11.04 2.16
N SER A 165 -31.19 -10.73 0.91
CA SER A 165 -31.00 -11.62 -0.25
C SER A 165 -29.55 -11.78 -0.69
N LEU A 166 -28.60 -11.00 -0.14
CA LEU A 166 -27.17 -11.09 -0.47
C LEU A 166 -26.46 -12.26 0.24
N PHE A 167 -27.06 -12.82 1.29
CA PHE A 167 -26.52 -13.93 2.04
C PHE A 167 -27.38 -15.18 1.81
N PRO A 168 -26.96 -16.13 0.94
CA PRO A 168 -27.69 -17.38 0.77
C PRO A 168 -27.70 -18.16 2.09
N ASN A 169 -28.78 -18.88 2.37
CA ASN A 169 -28.95 -19.63 3.62
C ASN A 169 -28.16 -20.96 3.60
N ASN A 170 -26.84 -20.87 3.45
CA ASN A 170 -25.92 -22.01 3.39
C ASN A 170 -25.06 -22.08 4.66
N SER A 171 -24.51 -23.26 4.96
CA SER A 171 -23.60 -23.49 6.09
C SER A 171 -22.13 -23.17 5.79
N GLU A 172 -21.85 -22.64 4.61
CA GLU A 172 -20.49 -22.29 4.18
C GLU A 172 -19.94 -21.06 4.91
N ALA A 173 -18.61 -20.98 4.95
CA ALA A 173 -17.89 -19.83 5.47
C ALA A 173 -18.26 -18.58 4.68
N LEU A 174 -18.37 -17.46 5.38
CA LEU A 174 -18.83 -16.21 4.80
C LEU A 174 -17.74 -15.59 3.93
N GLU A 175 -18.01 -15.38 2.65
CA GLU A 175 -17.11 -14.61 1.80
C GLU A 175 -17.18 -13.13 2.20
N VAL A 176 -16.06 -12.61 2.66
CA VAL A 176 -15.95 -11.24 3.14
C VAL A 176 -15.49 -10.33 2.00
N ASP A 177 -16.32 -9.35 1.68
CA ASP A 177 -16.00 -8.25 0.77
C ASP A 177 -16.32 -6.92 1.46
N ILE A 178 -15.74 -5.82 1.01
CA ILE A 178 -15.93 -4.47 1.54
C ILE A 178 -17.43 -4.10 1.55
N TYR A 179 -18.17 -4.49 0.50
CA TYR A 179 -19.61 -4.26 0.40
C TYR A 179 -20.41 -5.15 1.35
N LYS A 180 -20.16 -6.47 1.34
CA LYS A 180 -20.79 -7.44 2.27
C LYS A 180 -20.50 -7.05 3.74
N GLY A 181 -19.27 -6.58 4.00
CA GLY A 181 -18.77 -5.92 5.21
C GLY A 181 -19.74 -4.91 5.80
N GLY A 182 -20.02 -3.86 5.04
CA GLY A 182 -20.91 -2.78 5.47
C GLY A 182 -22.36 -3.21 5.69
N VAL A 183 -22.85 -4.17 4.90
CA VAL A 183 -24.20 -4.72 5.07
C VAL A 183 -24.32 -5.50 6.37
N VAL A 184 -23.33 -6.32 6.71
CA VAL A 184 -23.30 -7.07 7.98
C VAL A 184 -23.31 -6.09 9.16
N LEU A 185 -22.44 -5.08 9.13
CA LEU A 185 -22.42 -4.05 10.18
C LEU A 185 -23.78 -3.36 10.32
N GLY A 186 -24.43 -3.06 9.18
CA GLY A 186 -25.79 -2.53 9.14
C GLY A 186 -26.84 -3.43 9.77
N CYS A 187 -26.76 -4.75 9.55
CA CYS A 187 -27.70 -5.71 10.11
C CYS A 187 -27.55 -5.90 11.62
N TYR A 188 -26.31 -5.93 12.12
CA TYR A 188 -26.00 -6.18 13.53
C TYR A 188 -26.11 -4.93 14.40
N PHE A 189 -25.63 -3.79 13.92
CA PHE A 189 -25.47 -2.57 14.71
C PHE A 189 -26.38 -1.42 14.26
N GLY A 190 -27.17 -1.65 13.20
CA GLY A 190 -28.20 -0.73 12.69
C GLY A 190 -27.79 0.04 11.43
N PRO A 191 -28.75 0.69 10.76
CA PRO A 191 -28.53 1.30 9.45
C PRO A 191 -27.50 2.44 9.47
N ALA A 192 -27.31 3.11 10.62
CA ALA A 192 -26.30 4.16 10.77
C ALA A 192 -24.87 3.64 10.53
N ALA A 193 -24.56 2.43 11.00
CA ALA A 193 -23.24 1.82 10.85
C ALA A 193 -22.88 1.59 9.37
N LEU A 194 -23.87 1.16 8.58
CA LEU A 194 -23.69 0.98 7.13
C LEU A 194 -23.28 2.29 6.43
N TYR A 195 -23.94 3.40 6.77
CA TYR A 195 -23.62 4.69 6.15
C TYR A 195 -22.29 5.26 6.63
N ILE A 196 -21.97 5.11 7.91
CA ILE A 196 -20.70 5.56 8.50
C ILE A 196 -19.53 4.78 7.90
N TRP A 197 -19.68 3.45 7.76
CA TRP A 197 -18.74 2.59 7.03
C TRP A 197 -18.54 3.05 5.58
N ALA A 198 -19.62 3.33 4.86
CA ALA A 198 -19.55 3.82 3.48
C ALA A 198 -18.81 5.17 3.35
N ILE A 199 -19.04 6.11 4.28
CA ILE A 199 -18.32 7.39 4.33
C ILE A 199 -16.83 7.17 4.61
N GLY A 200 -16.48 6.27 5.54
CA GLY A 200 -15.10 5.90 5.85
C GLY A 200 -14.36 5.32 4.64
N ILE A 201 -14.98 4.39 3.92
CA ILE A 201 -14.39 3.81 2.71
C ILE A 201 -14.25 4.85 1.60
N LEU A 202 -15.24 5.72 1.42
CA LEU A 202 -15.15 6.80 0.44
C LEU A 202 -13.93 7.68 0.75
N ALA A 203 -13.78 8.12 2.00
CA ALA A 203 -12.62 8.91 2.43
C ALA A 203 -11.28 8.18 2.19
N ALA A 204 -11.22 6.88 2.47
CA ALA A 204 -10.03 6.05 2.21
C ALA A 204 -9.70 5.96 0.71
N GLY A 205 -10.71 5.76 -0.15
CA GLY A 205 -10.56 5.71 -1.60
C GLY A 205 -10.04 7.03 -2.18
N GLN A 206 -10.56 8.17 -1.69
CA GLN A 206 -10.07 9.49 -2.09
C GLN A 206 -8.62 9.72 -1.66
N SER A 207 -8.26 9.33 -0.44
CA SER A 207 -6.90 9.44 0.06
C SER A 207 -5.91 8.64 -0.80
N SER A 208 -6.25 7.39 -1.16
CA SER A 208 -5.39 6.52 -1.98
C SER A 208 -5.19 7.06 -3.39
N THR A 209 -6.24 7.64 -3.98
CA THR A 209 -6.19 8.22 -5.32
C THR A 209 -5.16 9.35 -5.37
N MET A 210 -5.20 10.25 -4.39
CA MET A 210 -4.27 11.38 -4.31
C MET A 210 -2.82 10.94 -4.04
N THR A 211 -2.59 10.06 -3.06
CA THR A 211 -1.23 9.58 -2.78
C THR A 211 -0.63 8.86 -3.98
N GLY A 212 -1.44 8.12 -4.73
CA GLY A 212 -1.07 7.49 -5.99
C GLY A 212 -0.68 8.51 -7.07
N THR A 213 -1.47 9.56 -7.28
CA THR A 213 -1.15 10.59 -8.30
C THR A 213 0.13 11.37 -7.96
N TYR A 214 0.32 11.77 -6.70
CA TYR A 214 1.52 12.51 -6.28
C TYR A 214 2.78 11.66 -6.35
N SER A 215 2.73 10.45 -5.80
CA SER A 215 3.88 9.54 -5.86
C SER A 215 4.25 9.22 -7.31
N GLY A 216 3.26 8.97 -8.17
CA GLY A 216 3.44 8.78 -9.61
C GLY A 216 4.12 9.99 -10.28
N GLN A 217 3.66 11.20 -9.99
CA GLN A 217 4.25 12.43 -10.52
C GLN A 217 5.72 12.58 -10.12
N PHE A 218 6.07 12.33 -8.85
CA PHE A 218 7.46 12.43 -8.40
C PHE A 218 8.37 11.37 -9.01
N VAL A 219 7.88 10.14 -9.16
CA VAL A 219 8.67 9.07 -9.82
C VAL A 219 8.89 9.41 -11.30
N MET A 220 7.85 9.90 -12.00
CA MET A 220 7.96 10.33 -13.40
C MET A 220 8.85 11.59 -13.57
N GLU A 221 8.87 12.48 -12.58
CA GLU A 221 9.76 13.64 -12.56
C GLU A 221 11.23 13.24 -12.43
N VAL A 222 11.53 12.25 -11.58
CA VAL A 222 12.90 11.79 -11.37
C VAL A 222 13.44 11.07 -12.61
N THR A 223 12.62 10.24 -13.29
CA THR A 223 13.04 9.61 -14.55
C THR A 223 13.26 10.62 -15.68
N ARG A 224 12.58 11.78 -15.63
CA ARG A 224 12.78 12.93 -16.54
C ARG A 224 14.19 13.52 -16.46
N CYS A 225 14.73 13.68 -15.24
CA CYS A 225 16.06 14.27 -15.04
C CYS A 225 17.22 13.36 -15.45
N SER A 226 16.99 12.06 -15.62
CA SER A 226 18.03 11.10 -16.00
C SER A 226 18.21 10.93 -17.52
N SER A 227 17.32 11.50 -18.36
CA SER A 227 17.39 11.41 -19.82
C SER A 227 17.70 12.79 -20.43
N PRO A 228 18.87 12.98 -21.08
CA PRO A 228 19.27 14.26 -21.67
C PRO A 228 18.62 14.58 -23.03
N LEU A 229 17.70 13.74 -23.55
CA LEU A 229 17.05 13.99 -24.84
C LEU A 229 15.69 14.67 -24.70
N THR A 230 15.71 16.01 -24.83
CA THR A 230 14.71 16.95 -25.43
C THR A 230 14.35 18.17 -24.55
N PRO A 231 14.36 19.40 -25.10
CA PRO A 231 14.15 20.62 -24.33
C PRO A 231 12.67 20.99 -24.11
N SER A 232 12.40 21.31 -22.84
CA SER A 232 11.49 22.31 -22.24
C SER A 232 10.18 22.76 -22.92
N LEU A 233 9.13 22.75 -22.08
CA LEU A 233 7.82 23.42 -22.15
C LEU A 233 6.69 22.69 -22.88
N LEU A 234 6.86 22.20 -24.12
CA LEU A 234 5.78 21.48 -24.81
C LEU A 234 5.50 20.10 -24.16
N TRP A 235 6.54 19.45 -23.64
CA TRP A 235 6.44 18.17 -22.91
C TRP A 235 5.91 18.29 -21.49
N VAL A 236 5.82 19.47 -20.87
CA VAL A 236 5.21 19.62 -19.52
C VAL A 236 3.69 19.50 -19.63
N LEU A 237 3.10 20.11 -20.66
CA LEU A 237 1.69 19.93 -21.01
C LEU A 237 1.44 18.51 -21.55
N TYR A 238 2.38 17.98 -22.34
CA TYR A 238 2.36 16.62 -22.91
C TYR A 238 2.94 15.53 -21.98
N SER A 239 3.23 15.78 -20.70
CA SER A 239 3.67 14.76 -19.72
C SER A 239 2.63 14.56 -18.64
N LEU A 240 1.92 15.63 -18.25
CA LEU A 240 0.73 15.53 -17.42
C LEU A 240 -0.36 14.72 -18.15
N LEU A 241 -0.68 15.06 -19.40
CA LEU A 241 -1.76 14.41 -20.15
C LEU A 241 -1.56 12.91 -20.44
N PRO A 242 -0.41 12.41 -20.96
CA PRO A 242 -0.20 10.98 -21.16
C PRO A 242 0.24 10.25 -19.90
N GLY A 243 0.84 10.88 -18.88
CA GLY A 243 1.04 10.24 -17.58
C GLY A 243 -0.30 9.88 -16.93
N ILE A 244 -1.25 10.81 -16.99
CA ILE A 244 -2.65 10.58 -16.64
C ILE A 244 -3.27 9.54 -17.57
N LEU A 245 -3.14 9.66 -18.90
CA LEU A 245 -3.75 8.71 -19.84
C LEU A 245 -3.16 7.28 -19.71
N ILE A 246 -1.89 7.13 -19.34
CA ILE A 246 -1.19 5.86 -19.13
C ILE A 246 -1.57 5.28 -17.76
N ILE A 247 -1.61 6.08 -16.70
CA ILE A 247 -2.13 5.65 -15.38
C ILE A 247 -3.59 5.25 -15.52
N TYR A 248 -4.41 6.04 -16.23
CA TYR A 248 -5.81 5.73 -16.50
C TYR A 248 -5.93 4.51 -17.40
N SER A 249 -5.19 4.39 -18.50
CA SER A 249 -5.22 3.19 -19.33
C SER A 249 -4.78 1.94 -18.55
N SER A 250 -3.81 2.05 -17.64
CA SER A 250 -3.35 0.93 -16.82
C SER A 250 -4.20 0.64 -15.57
N LEU A 251 -4.98 1.59 -15.04
CA LEU A 251 -5.96 1.36 -13.95
C LEU A 251 -7.36 1.03 -14.48
N LEU A 252 -7.87 1.78 -15.47
CA LEU A 252 -9.21 1.57 -16.05
C LEU A 252 -9.27 0.27 -16.82
N THR A 253 -8.26 -0.06 -17.63
CA THR A 253 -8.36 -1.27 -18.46
C THR A 253 -8.53 -2.53 -17.61
N PRO A 254 -7.73 -2.80 -16.56
CA PRO A 254 -7.98 -3.97 -15.73
C PRO A 254 -9.26 -3.85 -14.91
N SER A 255 -9.62 -2.68 -14.35
CA SER A 255 -10.83 -2.55 -13.53
C SER A 255 -12.13 -2.63 -14.34
N LEU A 256 -12.21 -1.99 -15.50
CA LEU A 256 -13.32 -2.14 -16.44
C LEU A 256 -13.36 -3.53 -17.05
N LEU A 257 -12.21 -4.15 -17.35
CA LEU A 257 -12.16 -5.54 -17.81
C LEU A 257 -12.65 -6.50 -16.73
N TRP A 258 -12.30 -6.27 -15.45
CA TRP A 258 -12.78 -7.06 -14.32
C TRP A 258 -14.28 -6.88 -14.12
N VAL A 259 -14.78 -5.64 -14.15
CA VAL A 259 -16.23 -5.35 -14.07
C VAL A 259 -16.96 -5.97 -15.25
N LEU A 260 -16.43 -5.86 -16.47
CA LEU A 260 -17.01 -6.47 -17.65
C LEU A 260 -17.01 -8.00 -17.54
N TYR A 261 -15.92 -8.60 -17.07
CA TYR A 261 -15.83 -10.05 -16.82
C TYR A 261 -16.82 -10.52 -15.76
N SER A 262 -17.00 -9.76 -14.67
CA SER A 262 -17.99 -10.01 -13.62
C SER A 262 -19.45 -9.83 -14.07
N LEU A 263 -19.68 -9.11 -15.17
CA LEU A 263 -21.00 -8.91 -15.79
C LEU A 263 -21.33 -9.97 -16.85
N LEU A 264 -20.35 -10.73 -17.34
CA LEU A 264 -20.63 -11.91 -18.17
C LEU A 264 -21.13 -13.06 -17.27
N PRO A 265 -22.23 -13.74 -17.63
CA PRO A 265 -22.68 -14.94 -16.93
C PRO A 265 -21.78 -16.12 -17.29
N GLY A 266 -20.56 -16.11 -16.74
CA GLY A 266 -19.63 -17.25 -16.67
C GLY A 266 -19.72 -17.92 -15.30
N PRO A 267 -19.18 -19.14 -15.15
CA PRO A 267 -19.36 -19.94 -13.94
C PRO A 267 -18.89 -19.17 -12.71
N GLN A 268 -19.74 -19.21 -11.69
CA GLN A 268 -19.57 -18.52 -10.42
C GLN A 268 -18.16 -18.65 -9.86
N GLU A 269 -17.79 -17.59 -9.13
CA GLU A 269 -16.73 -17.47 -8.12
C GLU A 269 -16.55 -18.77 -7.31
N GLY A 270 -15.94 -19.78 -7.92
CA GLY A 270 -15.83 -21.14 -7.42
C GLY A 270 -14.37 -21.63 -7.39
N GLN A 271 -13.42 -20.71 -7.38
CA GLN A 271 -12.03 -20.99 -7.04
C GLN A 271 -11.59 -20.08 -5.90
N SER A 272 -12.14 -20.43 -4.74
CA SER A 272 -11.57 -20.23 -3.42
C SER A 272 -10.13 -20.77 -3.36
N HIS A 273 -9.19 -19.97 -3.85
CA HIS A 273 -7.83 -19.99 -3.32
C HIS A 273 -7.62 -18.70 -2.54
N PRO A 274 -6.97 -18.74 -1.36
CA PRO A 274 -6.56 -17.56 -0.62
C PRO A 274 -5.35 -16.92 -1.31
N SER A 275 -5.39 -16.75 -2.63
CA SER A 275 -4.37 -15.98 -3.33
C SER A 275 -4.53 -14.52 -2.90
N PRO A 276 -3.46 -13.85 -2.45
CA PRO A 276 -3.53 -12.41 -2.21
C PRO A 276 -4.08 -11.73 -3.47
N SER A 277 -4.94 -10.73 -3.29
CA SER A 277 -5.48 -9.98 -4.43
C SER A 277 -4.32 -9.58 -5.36
N PRO A 278 -4.47 -9.67 -6.70
CA PRO A 278 -3.38 -9.41 -7.63
C PRO A 278 -2.72 -8.04 -7.40
N CYS A 279 -3.47 -7.06 -6.89
CA CYS A 279 -2.96 -5.75 -6.49
C CYS A 279 -2.04 -5.79 -5.26
N SER A 280 -2.37 -6.58 -4.23
CA SER A 280 -1.54 -6.77 -3.05
C SER A 280 -0.23 -7.49 -3.40
N ALA A 281 -0.30 -8.52 -4.25
CA ALA A 281 0.87 -9.26 -4.73
C ALA A 281 1.84 -8.37 -5.55
N LEU A 282 1.28 -7.47 -6.38
CA LEU A 282 2.07 -6.51 -7.15
C LEU A 282 2.78 -5.50 -6.24
N SER A 283 2.10 -5.00 -5.21
CA SER A 283 2.68 -4.04 -4.25
C SER A 283 3.82 -4.67 -3.46
N LEU A 284 3.64 -5.92 -3.01
CA LEU A 284 4.67 -6.73 -2.35
C LEU A 284 5.92 -6.90 -3.23
N SER A 285 5.72 -7.21 -4.51
CA SER A 285 6.82 -7.40 -5.48
C SER A 285 7.64 -6.13 -5.74
N GLN A 286 7.11 -4.94 -5.47
CA GLN A 286 7.83 -3.68 -5.67
C GLN A 286 8.70 -3.29 -4.46
N LEU A 287 8.48 -3.90 -3.29
CA LEU A 287 9.11 -3.49 -2.03
C LEU A 287 10.65 -3.55 -2.03
N PRO A 288 11.30 -4.62 -2.52
CA PRO A 288 12.76 -4.69 -2.51
C PRO A 288 13.40 -3.55 -3.32
N PHE A 289 12.74 -3.13 -4.40
CA PHE A 289 13.24 -2.06 -5.28
C PHE A 289 13.19 -0.68 -4.66
N ALA A 290 12.30 -0.45 -3.68
CA ALA A 290 12.27 0.80 -2.93
C ALA A 290 13.18 0.73 -1.69
N LEU A 291 13.11 -0.37 -0.93
CA LEU A 291 13.76 -0.49 0.37
C LEU A 291 15.29 -0.64 0.25
N ILE A 292 15.78 -1.44 -0.70
CA ILE A 292 17.22 -1.71 -0.86
C ILE A 292 17.98 -0.42 -1.21
N PRO A 293 17.56 0.38 -2.21
CA PRO A 293 18.24 1.64 -2.52
C PRO A 293 18.18 2.63 -1.36
N VAL A 294 17.03 2.74 -0.67
CA VAL A 294 16.89 3.67 0.46
C VAL A 294 17.87 3.33 1.59
N LEU A 295 17.99 2.06 1.98
CA LEU A 295 18.95 1.65 3.00
C LEU A 295 20.39 1.89 2.53
N THR A 296 20.68 1.61 1.26
CA THR A 296 22.01 1.81 0.65
C THR A 296 22.41 3.29 0.70
N PHE A 297 21.57 4.20 0.19
CA PHE A 297 21.87 5.63 0.16
C PHE A 297 21.90 6.28 1.54
N THR A 298 21.04 5.86 2.47
CA THR A 298 21.02 6.38 3.84
C THR A 298 22.20 5.89 4.69
N SER A 299 22.82 4.77 4.31
CA SER A 299 23.99 4.20 5.00
C SER A 299 25.32 4.68 4.43
N LEU A 300 25.33 5.26 3.23
CA LEU A 300 26.54 5.76 2.56
C LEU A 300 26.99 7.11 3.16
N PRO A 301 28.17 7.19 3.79
CA PRO A 301 28.68 8.44 4.36
C PRO A 301 29.04 9.48 3.29
N SER A 302 29.26 9.07 2.04
CA SER A 302 29.51 9.98 0.92
C SER A 302 28.28 10.79 0.51
N VAL A 303 27.06 10.28 0.76
CA VAL A 303 25.79 10.94 0.39
C VAL A 303 25.21 11.66 1.60
N MET A 304 25.17 11.01 2.76
CA MET A 304 24.53 11.55 3.97
C MET A 304 25.48 12.33 4.89
N HIS A 305 26.79 12.30 4.65
CA HIS A 305 27.82 12.92 5.50
C HIS A 305 27.60 12.58 6.98
N ASP A 306 27.53 13.60 7.84
CA ASP A 306 27.39 13.45 9.30
C ASP A 306 26.01 12.90 9.74
N PHE A 307 25.05 12.80 8.82
CA PHE A 307 23.69 12.31 9.09
C PHE A 307 23.47 10.86 8.61
N ALA A 308 24.54 10.12 8.30
CA ALA A 308 24.43 8.71 7.93
C ALA A 308 23.85 7.85 9.06
N ASN A 309 23.13 6.78 8.69
CA ASN A 309 22.52 5.87 9.66
C ASN A 309 23.56 5.29 10.63
N GLY A 310 23.19 5.21 11.92
CA GLY A 310 23.98 4.50 12.94
C GLY A 310 23.94 2.98 12.76
N LEU A 311 24.87 2.27 13.39
CA LEU A 311 25.02 0.81 13.25
C LEU A 311 23.73 0.04 13.59
N PHE A 312 23.01 0.46 14.64
CA PHE A 312 21.74 -0.14 15.04
C PHE A 312 20.71 -0.11 13.90
N TRP A 313 20.49 1.06 13.30
CA TRP A 313 19.53 1.24 12.21
C TRP A 313 19.95 0.53 10.91
N ARG A 314 21.26 0.40 10.67
CA ARG A 314 21.79 -0.39 9.54
C ARG A 314 21.48 -1.87 9.71
N VAL A 315 21.74 -2.44 10.89
CA VAL A 315 21.48 -3.85 11.18
C VAL A 315 19.97 -4.13 11.18
N ALA A 316 19.18 -3.29 11.86
CA ALA A 316 17.73 -3.43 11.88
C ALA A 316 17.11 -3.31 10.48
N GLY A 317 17.54 -2.34 9.69
CA GLY A 317 17.10 -2.16 8.30
C GLY A 317 17.50 -3.33 7.40
N SER A 318 18.71 -3.87 7.57
CA SER A 318 19.18 -5.03 6.79
C SER A 318 18.38 -6.30 7.12
N LEU A 319 18.09 -6.55 8.41
CA LEU A 319 17.24 -7.67 8.83
C LEU A 319 15.81 -7.56 8.28
N LEU A 320 15.24 -6.35 8.30
CA LEU A 320 13.90 -6.10 7.76
C LEU A 320 13.85 -6.34 6.24
N ILE A 321 14.84 -5.85 5.49
CA ILE A 321 14.92 -6.07 4.04
C ILE A 321 15.08 -7.56 3.75
N LEU A 322 15.94 -8.26 4.48
CA LEU A 322 16.12 -9.71 4.31
C LEU A 322 14.80 -10.46 4.53
N LEU A 323 14.07 -10.13 5.60
CA LEU A 323 12.76 -10.72 5.88
C LEU A 323 11.78 -10.50 4.72
N ILE A 324 11.66 -9.26 4.22
CA ILE A 324 10.76 -8.90 3.12
C ILE A 324 11.17 -9.60 1.81
N CYS A 325 12.48 -9.69 1.52
CA CYS A 325 12.99 -10.42 0.37
C CYS A 325 12.67 -11.92 0.44
N CYS A 326 12.84 -12.56 1.59
CA CYS A 326 12.49 -13.98 1.80
C CYS A 326 10.99 -14.23 1.60
N ILE A 327 10.15 -13.35 2.14
CA ILE A 327 8.70 -13.36 1.97
C ILE A 327 8.32 -13.24 0.48
N ASN A 328 8.87 -12.25 -0.21
CA ASN A 328 8.56 -12.01 -1.61
C ASN A 328 9.01 -13.17 -2.49
N MET A 329 10.15 -13.78 -2.18
CA MET A 329 10.62 -14.99 -2.86
C MET A 329 9.60 -16.14 -2.74
N TYR A 330 9.06 -16.38 -1.54
CA TYR A 330 8.05 -17.42 -1.31
C TYR A 330 6.78 -17.15 -2.14
N PHE A 331 6.26 -15.92 -2.12
CA PHE A 331 5.06 -15.56 -2.88
C PHE A 331 5.22 -15.69 -4.39
N VAL A 332 6.37 -15.30 -4.93
CA VAL A 332 6.67 -15.44 -6.36
C VAL A 332 6.65 -16.92 -6.76
N VAL A 333 7.27 -17.80 -5.96
CA VAL A 333 7.27 -19.25 -6.22
C VAL A 333 5.87 -19.85 -6.11
N ALA A 334 5.13 -19.50 -5.06
CA ALA A 334 3.75 -19.96 -4.86
C ALA A 334 2.83 -19.53 -6.02
N TYR A 335 2.97 -18.29 -6.48
CA TYR A 335 2.22 -17.77 -7.62
C TYR A 335 2.54 -18.53 -8.91
N VAL A 336 3.83 -18.76 -9.22
CA VAL A 336 4.23 -19.52 -10.41
C VAL A 336 3.70 -20.94 -10.38
N MET A 337 3.69 -21.60 -9.22
CA MET A 337 3.15 -22.95 -9.04
C MET A 337 1.62 -23.03 -9.18
N SER A 338 0.89 -21.93 -9.03
CA SER A 338 -0.56 -21.90 -9.15
C SER A 338 -1.08 -21.84 -10.59
N LEU A 339 -0.21 -21.53 -11.56
CA LEU A 339 -0.59 -21.36 -12.97
C LEU A 339 -0.77 -22.71 -13.67
N HIS A 340 -2.00 -22.98 -14.12
CA HIS A 340 -2.38 -24.24 -14.75
C HIS A 340 -2.05 -24.32 -16.26
N SER A 341 -1.77 -23.20 -16.95
CA SER A 341 -1.47 -23.20 -18.38
C SER A 341 0.03 -23.09 -18.67
N LEU A 342 0.54 -23.98 -19.53
CA LEU A 342 1.97 -24.12 -19.83
C LEU A 342 2.62 -22.82 -20.37
N ALA A 343 1.88 -22.08 -21.21
CA ALA A 343 2.37 -20.83 -21.77
C ALA A 343 2.51 -19.70 -20.71
N LEU A 344 1.54 -19.59 -19.80
CA LEU A 344 1.62 -18.62 -18.69
C LEU A 344 2.68 -19.04 -17.68
N TYR A 345 2.83 -20.34 -17.44
CA TYR A 345 3.86 -20.87 -16.54
C TYR A 345 5.28 -20.51 -17.03
N ILE A 346 5.58 -20.75 -18.30
CA ILE A 346 6.91 -20.42 -18.88
C ILE A 346 7.15 -18.91 -18.85
N GLY A 347 6.16 -18.10 -19.23
CA GLY A 347 6.27 -16.64 -19.20
C GLY A 347 6.48 -16.10 -17.79
N ALA A 348 5.70 -16.58 -16.81
CA ALA A 348 5.81 -16.18 -15.41
C ALA A 348 7.14 -16.65 -14.78
N ALA A 349 7.61 -17.86 -15.11
CA ALA A 349 8.88 -18.37 -14.62
C ALA A 349 10.07 -17.53 -15.14
N LEU A 350 10.08 -17.18 -16.43
CA LEU A 350 11.13 -16.33 -17.01
C LEU A 350 11.14 -14.94 -16.36
N LEU A 351 9.97 -14.31 -16.21
CA LEU A 351 9.83 -13.00 -15.56
C LEU A 351 10.31 -13.07 -14.09
N SER A 352 9.98 -14.15 -13.40
CA SER A 352 10.39 -14.39 -12.01
C SER A 352 11.91 -14.52 -11.89
N VAL A 353 12.58 -15.25 -12.79
CA VAL A 353 14.05 -15.37 -12.79
C VAL A 353 14.71 -14.00 -13.02
N VAL A 354 14.21 -13.22 -13.98
CA VAL A 354 14.71 -11.86 -14.23
C VAL A 354 14.53 -10.99 -12.97
N TYR A 355 13.34 -10.99 -12.38
CA TYR A 355 13.04 -10.27 -11.16
C TYR A 355 13.99 -10.66 -10.00
N LEU A 356 14.15 -11.95 -9.74
CA LEU A 356 14.98 -12.47 -8.65
C LEU A 356 16.47 -12.17 -8.86
N SER A 357 16.96 -12.27 -10.09
CA SER A 357 18.34 -11.91 -10.42
C SER A 357 18.61 -10.42 -10.16
N PHE A 358 17.65 -9.56 -10.48
CA PHE A 358 17.76 -8.12 -10.24
C PHE A 358 17.67 -7.77 -8.74
N VAL A 359 16.78 -8.42 -7.98
CA VAL A 359 16.74 -8.29 -6.52
C VAL A 359 18.07 -8.73 -5.90
N ALA A 360 18.62 -9.89 -6.32
CA ALA A 360 19.90 -10.38 -5.84
C ALA A 360 21.04 -9.39 -6.13
N TYR A 361 21.07 -8.81 -7.33
CA TYR A 361 22.03 -7.76 -7.71
C TYR A 361 21.93 -6.51 -6.81
N LEU A 362 20.73 -6.02 -6.52
CA LEU A 362 20.55 -4.88 -5.61
C LEU A 362 20.97 -5.22 -4.19
N THR A 363 20.63 -6.42 -3.72
CA THR A 363 20.99 -6.87 -2.37
C THR A 363 22.51 -6.97 -2.22
N TRP A 364 23.19 -7.48 -3.25
CA TRP A 364 24.64 -7.50 -3.34
C TRP A 364 25.27 -6.11 -3.25
N LEU A 365 24.77 -5.14 -4.02
CA LEU A 365 25.22 -3.75 -3.93
C LEU A 365 25.01 -3.15 -2.54
N CYS A 366 23.90 -3.45 -1.90
CA CYS A 366 23.61 -3.00 -0.54
C CYS A 366 24.60 -3.56 0.48
N LEU A 367 24.94 -4.85 0.38
CA LEU A 367 25.93 -5.49 1.25
C LEU A 367 27.32 -4.85 1.10
N ILE A 368 27.72 -4.50 -0.12
CA ILE A 368 28.96 -3.75 -0.37
C ILE A 368 28.92 -2.39 0.30
N ALA A 369 27.82 -1.64 0.15
CA ALA A 369 27.65 -0.32 0.76
C ALA A 369 27.62 -0.35 2.29
N LEU A 370 27.16 -1.45 2.88
CA LEU A 370 27.14 -1.70 4.33
C LEU A 370 28.52 -2.07 4.90
N GLY A 371 29.54 -2.26 4.06
CA GLY A 371 30.93 -2.47 4.48
C GLY A 371 31.41 -3.93 4.40
N ALA A 372 30.67 -4.82 3.73
CA ALA A 372 31.16 -6.17 3.43
C ALA A 372 32.21 -6.14 2.31
N SER A 373 33.41 -5.64 2.62
CA SER A 373 34.54 -5.49 1.70
C SER A 373 35.03 -6.81 1.08
N PHE A 374 34.70 -7.95 1.70
CA PHE A 374 34.98 -9.29 1.17
C PHE A 374 34.20 -9.65 -0.10
N LEU A 375 33.06 -8.99 -0.35
CA LEU A 375 32.22 -9.21 -1.54
C LEU A 375 32.62 -8.31 -2.72
N ALA A 376 33.59 -7.41 -2.55
CA ALA A 376 34.07 -6.57 -3.66
C ALA A 376 34.97 -7.38 -4.60
N CYS A 377 34.38 -8.16 -5.50
CA CYS A 377 35.12 -8.79 -6.60
C CYS A 377 35.25 -7.78 -7.75
N GLY A 378 36.41 -7.13 -7.83
CA GLY A 378 36.79 -6.23 -8.92
C GLY A 378 37.14 -4.81 -8.44
N SER A 379 38.17 -4.24 -9.07
CA SER A 379 38.67 -2.89 -8.81
C SER A 379 37.53 -1.89 -8.67
N THR A 380 37.24 -1.46 -7.43
CA THR A 380 36.33 -0.36 -7.16
C THR A 380 36.84 0.87 -7.91
N VAL A 381 36.18 1.20 -9.03
CA VAL A 381 36.21 2.56 -9.56
C VAL A 381 35.63 3.41 -8.45
N SER A 382 36.52 4.11 -7.76
CA SER A 382 36.18 5.15 -6.80
C SER A 382 35.19 6.12 -7.45
N VAL A 383 33.92 6.02 -7.04
CA VAL A 383 32.85 6.98 -7.38
C VAL A 383 33.17 8.38 -6.83
N THR A 384 34.24 8.52 -6.04
CA THR A 384 34.77 9.80 -5.54
C THR A 384 35.27 10.71 -6.67
N ARG A 385 35.59 10.19 -7.87
CA ARG A 385 36.23 11.01 -8.92
C ARG A 385 35.28 11.73 -9.88
N THR A 386 33.99 11.38 -9.93
CA THR A 386 33.06 11.99 -10.90
C THR A 386 32.29 13.21 -10.37
N LEU A 387 32.29 13.47 -9.05
CA LEU A 387 31.64 14.66 -8.47
C LEU A 387 32.55 15.90 -8.38
N HIS A 388 33.84 15.78 -8.70
CA HIS A 388 34.80 16.90 -8.60
C HIS A 388 35.08 17.62 -9.94
N LEU A 389 34.33 17.31 -11.01
CA LEU A 389 34.55 17.90 -12.34
C LEU A 389 33.46 18.90 -12.79
N GLU A 390 32.49 19.23 -11.95
CA GLU A 390 31.57 20.36 -12.18
C GLU A 390 31.49 21.27 -10.95
N GLN A 391 32.60 21.94 -10.65
CA GLN A 391 32.61 23.18 -9.86
C GLN A 391 33.02 24.34 -10.76
#